data_AF-A0A0P0YVK8-F1
#
_entry.id   AF-A0A0P0YVK8-F1
#
_cell.length_a   1.000
_cell.length_b   1.000
_cell.length_c   1.000
_cell.angle_alpha   90.00
_cell.angle_beta   90.00
_cell.angle_gamma   90.00
#
_symmetry.space_group_name_H-M   'P 1'
#
loop_
_entity.id
_entity.type
_entity.pdbx_description
1 polymer ?
#
loop_
_entity_poly.entity_id
_entity_poly.type
_entity_poly.pdbx_seq_one_letter_code
_entity_poly.pdbx_strand_id
1 'polypeptide(L)'
;MHVRFKTGEWRLIPGRLIETDDGCLLPVDAFTGIAHRIVPEDLLTIARKLVKTADQRRWQVRQTHLNRMRLELAKECLTHVLADWEVTYY
;
A
#
# COMPACT_ATOMS: atom_id res chain seq x y z
N MET A 1 -9.22 -5.82 1.72
CA MET A 1 -9.61 -4.45 1.30
C MET A 1 -9.93 -4.52 -0.16
N HIS A 2 -11.11 -4.08 -0.57
CA HIS A 2 -11.42 -3.98 -2.00
C HIS A 2 -10.72 -2.75 -2.56
N VAL A 3 -10.10 -2.89 -3.73
CA VAL A 3 -9.56 -1.79 -4.51
C VAL A 3 -10.12 -1.86 -5.92
N ARG A 4 -10.29 -0.70 -6.53
CA ARG A 4 -10.72 -0.51 -7.90
C ARG A 4 -9.50 -0.34 -8.79
N PHE A 5 -9.47 -1.10 -9.87
CA PHE A 5 -8.48 -0.97 -10.92
C PHE A 5 -8.92 0.12 -11.88
N LYS A 6 -7.98 0.75 -12.58
CA LYS A 6 -8.24 1.73 -13.64
C LYS A 6 -9.09 1.14 -14.78
N THR A 7 -9.09 -0.19 -14.92
CA THR A 7 -9.94 -0.95 -15.86
C THR A 7 -11.42 -1.06 -15.41
N GLY A 8 -11.76 -0.58 -14.20
CA GLY A 8 -13.10 -0.72 -13.61
C GLY A 8 -13.32 -2.01 -12.81
N GLU A 9 -12.37 -2.95 -12.83
CA GLU A 9 -12.44 -4.19 -12.04
C GLU A 9 -12.24 -3.91 -10.55
N TRP A 10 -12.99 -4.60 -9.69
CA TRP A 10 -12.76 -4.62 -8.25
C TRP A 10 -12.01 -5.88 -7.84
N ARG A 11 -10.93 -5.74 -7.07
CA ARG A 11 -10.24 -6.89 -6.48
C ARG A 11 -10.08 -6.74 -4.98
N LEU A 12 -10.19 -7.87 -4.30
CA LEU A 12 -9.83 -7.97 -2.88
C LEU A 12 -8.31 -8.08 -2.76
N ILE A 13 -7.69 -7.05 -2.21
CA ILE A 13 -6.29 -7.11 -1.74
C ILE A 13 -6.30 -7.49 -0.27
N PRO A 14 -5.56 -8.53 0.15
CA PRO A 14 -5.43 -8.89 1.56
C PRO A 14 -4.96 -7.68 2.37
N GLY A 15 -5.81 -7.18 3.28
CA GLY A 15 -5.48 -6.04 4.13
C GLY A 15 -4.53 -6.40 5.28
N ARG A 16 -4.30 -7.71 5.48
CA ARG A 16 -3.28 -8.22 6.40
C ARG A 16 -2.00 -8.42 5.61
N LEU A 17 -0.99 -7.63 5.99
CA LEU A 17 0.40 -8.02 5.87
C LEU A 17 0.54 -9.34 6.64
N ILE A 18 0.42 -10.47 5.94
CA ILE A 18 0.69 -11.79 6.50
C ILE A 18 2.21 -11.86 6.55
N GLU A 19 2.75 -11.86 7.76
CA GLU A 19 4.11 -12.27 8.05
C GLU A 19 4.14 -13.79 7.80
N THR A 20 4.81 -14.22 6.72
CA THR A 20 5.09 -15.63 6.52
C THR A 20 6.11 -16.09 7.55
N ASP A 21 6.24 -17.40 7.75
CA ASP A 21 7.23 -17.98 8.66
C ASP A 21 8.69 -17.59 8.28
N ASP A 22 8.90 -17.12 7.04
CA ASP A 22 10.18 -16.60 6.52
C ASP A 22 10.37 -15.08 6.74
N GLY A 23 9.44 -14.41 7.42
CA GLY A 23 9.46 -12.96 7.65
C GLY A 23 9.03 -12.11 6.45
N CYS A 24 8.53 -12.71 5.36
CA CYS A 24 8.03 -11.97 4.20
C CYS A 24 6.61 -11.43 4.45
N LEU A 25 6.35 -10.23 3.94
CA LEU A 25 5.02 -9.64 3.92
C LEU A 25 4.34 -9.91 2.58
N LEU A 26 3.48 -10.92 2.54
CA LEU A 26 2.81 -11.37 1.31
C LEU A 26 1.96 -10.34 0.54
N PRO A 27 1.55 -9.17 1.08
CA PRO A 27 0.94 -8.14 0.25
C PRO A 27 1.93 -7.17 -0.41
N VAL A 28 3.16 -7.00 0.09
CA VAL A 28 4.03 -5.91 -0.39
C VAL A 28 4.46 -6.18 -1.84
N ASP A 29 4.99 -7.37 -2.12
CA ASP A 29 5.49 -7.71 -3.47
C ASP A 29 4.39 -7.89 -4.51
N ALA A 30 3.22 -8.39 -4.10
CA ALA A 30 2.07 -8.49 -4.99
C ALA A 30 1.42 -7.11 -5.24
N PHE A 31 1.49 -6.20 -4.26
CA PHE A 31 0.92 -4.86 -4.36
C PHE A 31 1.79 -3.92 -5.20
N THR A 32 3.11 -3.95 -5.02
CA THR A 32 4.06 -3.14 -5.82
C THR A 32 3.86 -3.39 -7.31
N GLY A 33 3.70 -4.66 -7.71
CA GLY A 33 3.46 -5.05 -9.10
C GLY A 33 2.10 -4.63 -9.68
N ILE A 34 1.13 -4.19 -8.86
CA ILE A 34 -0.22 -3.81 -9.33
C ILE A 34 -0.61 -2.38 -8.97
N ALA A 35 0.19 -1.65 -8.18
CA ALA A 35 -0.15 -0.31 -7.70
C ALA A 35 -0.46 0.67 -8.85
N HIS A 36 0.32 0.62 -9.94
CA HIS A 36 0.10 1.41 -11.16
C HIS A 36 -1.25 1.15 -11.85
N ARG A 37 -1.90 0.02 -11.55
CA ARG A 37 -3.19 -0.39 -12.12
C ARG A 37 -4.38 -0.01 -11.24
N ILE A 38 -4.13 0.42 -10.00
CA ILE A 38 -5.17 0.83 -9.04
C ILE A 38 -5.50 2.31 -9.27
N VAL A 39 -6.75 2.69 -9.05
CA VAL A 39 -7.16 4.11 -9.14
C VAL A 39 -6.50 4.96 -8.04
N PRO A 40 -6.21 6.25 -8.28
CA PRO A 40 -5.54 7.11 -7.31
C PRO A 40 -6.25 7.21 -5.95
N GLU A 41 -7.58 7.23 -5.91
CA GLU A 41 -8.34 7.40 -4.67
C GLU A 41 -8.16 6.22 -3.70
N ASP A 42 -8.08 5.00 -4.25
CA ASP A 42 -7.87 3.79 -3.48
C ASP A 42 -6.41 3.69 -3.00
N LEU A 43 -5.45 4.12 -3.83
CA LEU A 43 -4.05 4.24 -3.42
C LEU A 43 -3.88 5.20 -2.24
N LEU A 44 -4.55 6.36 -2.27
CA LEU A 44 -4.56 7.31 -1.15
C LEU A 44 -5.18 6.69 0.12
N THR A 45 -6.27 5.95 -0.02
CA THR A 45 -6.94 5.26 1.09
C THR A 45 -6.02 4.20 1.72
N ILE A 46 -5.27 3.48 0.90
CA ILE A 46 -4.30 2.47 1.34
C ILE A 46 -3.13 3.12 2.07
N ALA A 47 -2.51 4.14 1.47
CA ALA A 47 -1.40 4.89 2.06
C ALA A 47 -1.77 5.41 3.47
N ARG A 48 -2.96 6.01 3.60
CA ARG A 48 -3.46 6.52 4.89
C ARG A 48 -3.56 5.42 5.95
N LYS A 49 -4.06 4.24 5.59
CA LYS A 49 -4.20 3.11 6.54
C LYS A 49 -2.83 2.56 6.97
N LEU A 50 -1.88 2.48 6.04
CA LEU A 50 -0.52 2.01 6.30
C LEU A 50 0.19 2.94 7.28
N VAL A 51 0.17 4.25 7.01
CA VAL A 51 0.76 5.29 7.87
C VAL A 51 0.12 5.27 9.27
N LYS A 52 -1.22 5.25 9.34
CA LYS A 52 -1.94 5.18 10.62
C LYS A 52 -1.55 3.94 11.44
N THR A 53 -1.42 2.79 10.80
CA THR A 53 -1.04 1.54 11.49
C THR A 53 0.40 1.60 11.99
N ALA A 54 1.32 2.16 11.19
CA ALA A 54 2.71 2.33 11.58
C ALA A 54 2.85 3.27 12.78
N ASP A 55 2.14 4.40 12.79
CA ASP A 55 2.15 5.34 13.92
C ASP A 55 1.58 4.72 15.20
N GLN A 56 0.42 4.05 15.12
CA GLN A 56 -0.20 3.37 16.26
C GLN A 56 0.68 2.29 16.89
N ARG A 57 1.61 1.71 16.12
CA ARG A 57 2.51 0.63 16.57
C ARG A 57 3.96 1.08 16.70
N ARG A 58 4.26 2.37 16.60
CA ARG A 58 5.65 2.88 16.56
C ARG A 58 6.48 2.50 17.78
N TRP A 59 5.83 2.33 18.93
CA TRP A 59 6.46 1.98 20.20
C TRP A 59 6.74 0.48 20.36
N GLN A 60 6.18 -0.37 19.50
CA GLN A 60 6.37 -1.81 19.57
C GLN A 60 7.64 -2.20 18.81
N VAL A 61 8.76 -2.42 19.52
CA VAL A 61 10.07 -2.75 18.91
C VAL A 61 9.99 -3.96 17.96
N ARG A 62 9.22 -4.98 18.32
CA ARG A 62 8.97 -6.16 17.45
C ARG A 62 8.28 -5.83 16.12
N GLN A 63 7.66 -4.66 16.00
CA GLN A 63 6.98 -4.21 14.79
C GLN A 63 7.82 -3.21 13.98
N THR A 64 9.04 -2.87 14.40
CA THR A 64 9.86 -1.85 13.72
C THR A 64 10.07 -2.16 12.24
N HIS A 65 10.44 -3.40 11.91
CA HIS A 65 10.63 -3.83 10.52
C HIS A 65 9.32 -3.73 9.72
N LEU A 66 8.23 -4.27 10.27
CA LEU A 66 6.90 -4.22 9.66
C LEU A 66 6.38 -2.79 9.47
N ASN A 67 6.64 -1.89 10.42
CA ASN A 67 6.27 -0.48 10.33
C ASN A 67 7.07 0.22 9.23
N ARG A 68 8.37 -0.09 9.08
CA ARG A 68 9.16 0.42 7.96
C ARG A 68 8.56 -0.02 6.62
N MET A 69 8.25 -1.31 6.46
CA MET A 69 7.64 -1.82 5.22
C MET A 69 6.28 -1.17 4.93
N ARG A 70 5.45 -0.90 5.95
CA ARG A 70 4.20 -0.14 5.79
C ARG A 70 4.46 1.25 5.22
N LEU A 71 5.48 1.95 5.71
CA LEU A 71 5.80 3.30 5.28
C LEU A 71 6.39 3.34 3.86
N GLU A 72 7.26 2.39 3.52
CA GLU A 72 7.78 2.27 2.14
C GLU A 72 6.65 1.99 1.14
N LEU A 73 5.73 1.08 1.48
CA LEU A 73 4.57 0.82 0.63
C LEU A 73 3.64 2.04 0.50
N ALA A 74 3.45 2.79 1.59
CA ALA A 74 2.67 4.02 1.56
C ALA A 74 3.33 5.08 0.66
N LYS A 75 4.66 5.18 0.70
CA LYS A 75 5.43 6.06 -0.19
C LYS A 75 5.22 5.68 -1.66
N GLU A 76 5.28 4.40 -2.00
CA GLU A 76 5.05 3.93 -3.37
C GLU A 76 3.61 4.23 -3.87
N CYS A 77 2.60 4.04 -3.01
CA CYS A 77 1.23 4.44 -3.33
C CYS A 77 1.15 5.93 -3.72
N LEU A 78 1.80 6.78 -2.93
CA LEU A 78 1.82 8.23 -3.18
C LEU A 78 2.57 8.58 -4.45
N THR A 79 3.71 7.92 -4.73
CA THR A 79 4.45 8.09 -5.99
C THR A 79 3.57 7.81 -7.21
N HIS A 80 2.78 6.73 -7.18
CA HIS A 80 1.86 6.41 -8.28
C HIS A 80 0.71 7.40 -8.42
N VAL A 81 0.17 7.91 -7.32
CA VAL A 81 -0.86 8.96 -7.34
C VAL A 81 -0.31 10.24 -7.98
N LEU A 82 0.89 10.66 -7.57
CA LEU A 82 1.55 11.84 -8.12
C LEU A 82 1.81 11.70 -9.62
N ALA A 83 2.34 10.55 -10.05
CA ALA A 83 2.60 10.29 -11.46
C ALA A 83 1.32 10.31 -12.32
N ASP A 84 0.20 9.81 -11.80
CA ASP A 84 -1.10 9.83 -12.49
C ASP A 84 -1.64 11.25 -12.64
N TRP A 85 -1.52 12.07 -11.60
CA TRP A 85 -1.91 13.48 -11.65
C TRP A 85 -1.03 14.29 -12.59
N GLU A 86 0.29 14.09 -12.56
CA GLU A 86 1.19 14.75 -13.51
C GLU A 86 0.81 14.44 -14.96
N VAL A 87 0.43 13.19 -15.29
CA VAL A 87 -0.05 12.84 -16.64
C VAL A 87 -1.42 13.46 -16.96
N THR A 88 -2.28 13.68 -15.98
CA THR A 88 -3.63 14.22 -16.20
C THR A 88 -3.63 15.74 -16.44
N TYR A 89 -2.59 16.45 -16.01
CA TYR A 89 -2.47 17.91 -16.12
C TYR A 89 -1.57 18.40 -17.27
N TYR A 90 -1.06 17.49 -18.12
CA TYR A 90 -0.30 17.78 -19.34
C TYR A 90 -1.02 17.24 -20.58
#